data_AF-A0A645JT24-F1
#
_entry.id   AF-A0A645JT24-F1
#
_cell.length_a   1.000
_cell.length_b   1.000
_cell.length_c   1.000
_cell.angle_alpha   90.00
_cell.angle_beta   90.00
_cell.angle_gamma   90.00
#
_symmetry.space_group_name_H-M   'P 1'
#
loop_
_entity.id
_entity.type
_entity.pdbx_description
1 polymer ?
#
loop_
_entity_poly.entity_id
_entity_poly.type
_entity_poly.pdbx_seq_one_letter_code
_entity_poly.pdbx_strand_id
1 'polypeptide(L)'
;MEWQYLFASAGCQVKDLTTENQAADLLAVVVDHGAFDLQEDRFNELTQFGPAQEKTRFSCGENLQVELLERSSAATASPEVTENTKQ
;
A
#
# COMPACT_ATOMS: atom_id res chain seq x y z
N MET A 1 -16.87 -8.08 -5.05
CA MET A 1 -16.46 -8.52 -3.69
C MET A 1 -16.93 -7.48 -2.67
N GLU A 2 -17.13 -7.88 -1.41
CA GLU A 2 -17.73 -7.05 -0.35
C GLU A 2 -16.99 -5.72 -0.11
N TRP A 3 -15.65 -5.71 -0.17
CA TRP A 3 -14.84 -4.51 -0.01
C TRP A 3 -15.10 -3.43 -1.07
N GLN A 4 -15.36 -3.81 -2.33
CA GLN A 4 -15.66 -2.86 -3.41
C GLN A 4 -16.93 -2.07 -3.12
N TYR A 5 -17.94 -2.77 -2.58
CA TYR A 5 -19.20 -2.16 -2.17
C TYR A 5 -19.00 -1.22 -0.97
N LEU A 6 -18.23 -1.65 0.02
CA LEU A 6 -17.94 -0.83 1.21
C LEU A 6 -17.22 0.47 0.83
N PHE A 7 -16.16 0.40 0.01
CA PHE A 7 -15.46 1.60 -0.47
C PHE A 7 -16.37 2.53 -1.28
N ALA A 8 -17.16 1.98 -2.20
CA ALA A 8 -18.11 2.77 -2.97
C ALA A 8 -19.16 3.45 -2.07
N SER A 9 -19.68 2.75 -1.05
CA SER A 9 -20.64 3.29 -0.09
C SER A 9 -20.06 4.42 0.79
N ALA A 10 -18.74 4.39 1.02
CA ALA A 10 -18.00 5.43 1.72
C ALA A 10 -17.63 6.64 0.81
N GLY A 11 -18.05 6.62 -0.47
CA GLY A 11 -17.80 7.69 -1.43
C GLY A 11 -16.48 7.56 -2.21
N CYS A 12 -15.78 6.43 -2.10
CA CYS A 12 -14.57 6.20 -2.87
C CYS A 12 -14.91 5.76 -4.31
N GLN A 13 -14.13 6.24 -5.29
CA GLN A 13 -14.14 5.68 -6.63
C GLN A 13 -13.15 4.51 -6.70
N VAL A 14 -13.67 3.28 -6.70
CA VAL A 14 -12.85 2.08 -6.82
C VAL A 14 -12.32 1.97 -8.25
N LYS A 15 -11.01 1.72 -8.38
CA LYS A 15 -10.29 1.54 -9.64
C LYS A 15 -9.85 0.10 -9.81
N ASP A 16 -9.87 -0.40 -11.05
CA ASP A 16 -9.32 -1.71 -11.37
C ASP A 16 -7.84 -1.58 -11.68
N LEU A 17 -6.96 -2.08 -10.80
CA LEU A 17 -5.51 -2.00 -10.99
C LEU A 17 -5.03 -2.70 -12.26
N THR A 18 -5.75 -3.72 -12.74
CA THR A 18 -5.35 -4.51 -13.92
C THR A 18 -5.64 -3.83 -15.25
N THR A 19 -6.69 -3.00 -15.30
CA THR A 19 -7.11 -2.28 -16.52
C THR A 19 -6.82 -0.77 -16.46
N GLU A 20 -6.75 -0.20 -15.25
CA GLU A 20 -6.48 1.20 -14.95
C GLU A 20 -5.19 1.34 -14.12
N ASN A 21 -4.09 0.81 -14.67
CA ASN A 21 -2.76 0.90 -14.06
C ASN A 21 -2.42 2.33 -13.61
N GLN A 22 -1.94 2.48 -12.37
CA GLN A 22 -1.55 3.77 -11.79
C GLN A 22 -2.66 4.85 -11.76
N ALA A 23 -3.94 4.48 -11.92
CA ALA A 23 -5.05 5.43 -11.89
C ALA A 23 -5.57 5.71 -10.47
N ALA A 24 -5.18 4.92 -9.48
CA ALA A 24 -5.55 5.09 -8.09
C ALA A 24 -4.53 5.96 -7.34
N ASP A 25 -5.01 6.85 -6.48
CA ASP A 25 -4.16 7.67 -5.61
C ASP A 25 -3.87 7.00 -4.26
N LEU A 26 -4.72 6.04 -3.87
CA LEU A 26 -4.64 5.32 -2.62
C LEU A 26 -4.78 3.81 -2.87
N LEU A 27 -4.05 3.02 -2.09
CA LEU A 27 -4.16 1.57 -2.04
C LEU A 27 -4.32 1.12 -0.58
N ALA A 28 -5.33 0.30 -0.30
CA ALA A 28 -5.53 -0.30 1.01
C ALA A 28 -5.07 -1.76 0.99
N VAL A 29 -4.07 -2.10 1.81
CA VAL A 29 -3.59 -3.47 2.02
C VAL A 29 -4.21 -4.00 3.30
N VAL A 30 -4.99 -5.07 3.19
CA VAL A 30 -5.57 -5.76 4.34
C VAL A 30 -4.61 -6.87 4.75
N VAL A 31 -4.05 -6.76 5.94
CA VAL A 31 -3.16 -7.78 6.52
C VAL A 31 -3.95 -8.52 7.58
N ASP A 32 -4.24 -9.78 7.28
CA ASP A 32 -4.91 -10.71 8.17
C ASP A 32 -3.90 -11.77 8.60
N HIS A 33 -3.55 -11.77 9.87
CA HIS A 33 -2.47 -12.57 10.47
C HIS A 33 -1.10 -12.38 9.78
N GLY A 34 -0.26 -11.48 10.30
CA GLY A 34 1.11 -11.34 9.84
C GLY A 34 1.65 -9.91 9.96
N ALA A 35 2.68 -9.63 9.18
CA ALA A 35 3.21 -8.30 8.97
C ALA A 35 3.26 -8.02 7.47
N PHE A 36 3.09 -6.76 7.09
CA PHE A 36 3.34 -6.28 5.75
C PHE A 36 4.50 -5.29 5.81
N ASP A 37 5.46 -5.46 4.92
CA ASP A 37 6.55 -4.52 4.72
C ASP A 37 6.56 -4.09 3.26
N LEU A 38 6.26 -2.81 3.02
CA LEU A 38 6.21 -2.23 1.67
C LEU A 38 7.52 -2.40 0.87
N GLN A 39 8.66 -2.55 1.53
CA GLN A 39 9.97 -2.69 0.88
C GLN A 39 10.32 -4.14 0.55
N GLU A 40 9.88 -5.08 1.39
CA GLU A 40 10.15 -6.51 1.24
C GLU A 40 9.05 -7.23 0.43
N ASP A 41 7.79 -6.86 0.65
CA ASP A 41 6.64 -7.49 0.04
C ASP A 41 6.37 -6.94 -1.36
N ARG A 42 6.73 -7.72 -2.39
CA ARG A 42 6.52 -7.36 -3.80
C ARG A 42 5.37 -8.16 -4.41
N PHE A 43 4.15 -7.76 -4.11
CA PHE A 43 2.96 -8.26 -4.80
C PHE A 43 2.81 -7.62 -6.18
N ASN A 44 2.16 -8.34 -7.11
CA ASN A 44 1.98 -7.88 -8.49
C ASN A 44 1.15 -6.59 -8.55
N GLU A 45 0.20 -6.45 -7.63
CA GLU A 45 -0.69 -5.30 -7.47
C GLU A 45 0.06 -4.04 -7.00
N LEU A 46 1.08 -4.19 -6.13
CA LEU A 46 1.94 -3.08 -5.73
C LEU A 46 2.77 -2.57 -6.92
N THR A 47 3.22 -3.49 -7.78
CA THR A 47 3.95 -3.12 -9.00
C THR A 47 3.04 -2.33 -9.97
N GLN A 48 1.77 -2.72 -10.08
CA GLN A 48 0.76 -2.05 -10.91
C GLN A 48 0.32 -0.69 -10.33
N PHE A 49 0.26 -0.58 -9.00
CA PHE A 49 -0.02 0.67 -8.30
C PHE A 49 1.13 1.68 -8.47
N GLY A 50 2.37 1.20 -8.49
CA GLY A 50 3.58 2.00 -8.68
C GLY A 50 4.21 2.43 -7.36
N PRO A 51 5.21 3.34 -7.41
CA PRO A 51 5.88 3.85 -6.21
C PRO A 51 4.88 4.42 -5.21
N ALA A 52 5.03 4.02 -3.95
CA ALA A 52 4.10 4.36 -2.88
C ALA A 52 4.84 4.58 -1.56
N GLN A 53 4.16 5.23 -0.64
CA GLN A 53 4.58 5.41 0.74
C GLN A 53 3.43 5.11 1.69
N GLU A 54 3.75 4.67 2.91
CA GLU A 54 2.74 4.51 3.95
C GLU A 54 2.14 5.87 4.30
N LYS A 55 0.83 6.00 4.14
CA LYS A 55 0.07 7.17 4.58
C LYS A 55 -0.36 7.01 6.03
N THR A 56 -0.92 5.86 6.36
CA THR A 56 -1.38 5.53 7.71
C THR A 56 -1.64 4.04 7.86
N ARG A 57 -1.66 3.57 9.11
CA ARG A 57 -1.97 2.18 9.47
C ARG A 57 -3.10 2.16 10.49
N PHE A 58 -4.12 1.35 10.22
CA PHE A 58 -5.25 1.12 11.10
C PHE A 58 -5.15 -0.28 11.70
N SER A 59 -5.10 -0.38 13.02
CA SER A 59 -5.30 -1.65 13.72
C SER A 59 -6.79 -1.91 13.91
N CYS A 60 -7.27 -3.07 13.46
CA CYS A 60 -8.66 -3.52 13.57
C CYS A 60 -8.83 -4.68 14.56
N GLY A 61 -7.79 -5.00 15.33
CA GLY A 61 -7.75 -6.09 16.30
C GLY A 61 -6.32 -6.61 16.49
N GLU A 62 -6.17 -7.72 17.21
CA GLU A 62 -4.84 -8.32 17.47
C GLU A 62 -4.14 -8.82 16.20
N ASN A 63 -4.92 -9.27 15.19
CA ASN A 63 -4.37 -9.90 14.00
C ASN A 63 -4.84 -9.26 12.68
N LEU A 64 -5.62 -8.17 12.75
CA LEU A 64 -6.16 -7.52 11.57
C LEU A 64 -5.69 -6.07 11.53
N GLN A 65 -5.07 -5.69 10.43
CA GLN A 65 -4.66 -4.31 10.17
C GLN A 65 -4.92 -3.93 8.71
N VAL A 66 -5.10 -2.64 8.49
CA VAL A 66 -5.20 -2.05 7.15
C VAL A 66 -4.10 -1.02 7.00
N GLU A 67 -3.23 -1.24 6.02
CA GLU A 67 -2.20 -0.27 5.64
C GLU A 67 -2.70 0.53 4.46
N LEU A 68 -2.83 1.84 4.66
CA LEU A 68 -3.22 2.76 3.61
C LEU A 68 -1.96 3.37 3.01
N LEU A 69 -1.74 3.08 1.74
CA LEU A 69 -0.64 3.59 0.95
C LEU A 69 -1.13 4.74 0.09
N GLU A 70 -0.28 5.75 -0.08
CA GLU A 70 -0.48 6.80 -1.06
C GLU A 70 0.57 6.71 -2.15
N ARG A 71 0.15 6.99 -3.39
CA ARG A 71 1.06 6.97 -4.52
C ARG A 71 2.05 8.13 -4.41
N SER A 72 3.33 7.82 -4.47
CA SER A 72 4.39 8.82 -4.43
C SER A 72 4.62 9.35 -5.84
N SER A 73 4.57 10.68 -6.02
CA SER A 73 4.92 11.33 -7.29
C SER A 73 6.43 11.29 -7.60
N ALA A 74 7.22 10.76 -6.66
CA ALA A 74 8.67 10.68 -6.73
C ALA A 74 9.11 9.26 -7.08
N ALA A 75 9.75 9.12 -8.24
CA ALA A 75 10.65 8.01 -8.52
C ALA A 75 11.97 8.20 -7.73
N THR A 76 11.90 8.20 -6.40
CA THR A 76 13.04 8.33 -5.46
C THR A 76 12.48 8.11 -4.05
N ALA A 77 12.96 7.23 -3.19
CA ALA A 77 14.19 6.47 -3.12
C ALA A 77 13.95 5.19 -2.31
N SER A 78 14.59 4.08 -2.69
CA SER A 78 14.95 3.03 -1.73
C SER A 78 15.65 3.69 -0.53
N PRO A 79 15.43 3.23 0.71
CA PRO A 79 16.29 3.68 1.79
C PRO A 79 17.71 3.23 1.46
N GLU A 80 18.63 4.19 1.33
CA GLU A 80 20.04 3.90 1.42
C GLU A 80 20.28 3.17 2.74
N VAL A 81 20.69 1.91 2.64
CA VAL A 81 21.32 1.18 3.73
C VAL A 81 22.45 2.07 4.23
N THR A 82 22.25 2.70 5.39
CA THR A 82 23.31 3.47 6.03
C THR A 82 24.31 2.45 6.59
N GLU A 83 25.28 2.09 5.76
CA GLU A 83 26.43 1.29 6.16
C GLU A 83 27.21 2.10 7.20
N ASN A 84 27.00 1.72 8.46
CA ASN A 84 27.55 2.38 9.63
C ASN A 84 29.03 1.98 9.78
N THR A 85 29.91 2.54 8.96
CA THR A 85 31.36 2.38 9.14
C THR A 85 31.85 3.36 10.19
N LYS A 86 31.94 2.86 11.43
CA LYS A 86 32.58 3.53 12.56
C LYS A 86 34.08 3.18 12.56
N GLN A 87 34.89 4.24 12.56
CA GLN A 87 36.33 4.41 12.81
C GLN A 87 37.15 3.19 13.24
#